data_AF-A0A7X3WQ95-F1
#
_entry.id   AF-A0A7X3WQ95-F1
#
_cell.length_a   1.000
_cell.length_b   1.000
_cell.length_c   1.000
_cell.angle_alpha   90.00
_cell.angle_beta   90.00
_cell.angle_gamma   90.00
#
_symmetry.space_group_name_H-M   'P 1'
#
loop_
_entity.id
_entity.type
_entity.pdbx_description
1 polymer ?
#
loop_
_entity_poly.entity_id
_entity_poly.type
_entity_poly.pdbx_seq_one_letter_code
_entity_poly.pdbx_strand_id
1 'polypeptide(L)'
;MLLEQGRRCPIAQMPFSRFIPPDRRSTWLRTKTVMPFGPAFPITKYTGVLDRIDYDNIKIYRGTAVGGGSIVYGGISVAPPENRLR
;
A
#
# COMPACT_ATOMS: atom_id res chain seq x y z
N MET A 1 13.07 19.03 -6.93
CA MET A 1 11.66 19.09 -6.48
C MET A 1 11.02 17.73 -6.78
N LEU A 2 10.31 17.13 -5.82
CA LEU A 2 9.58 15.86 -6.01
C LEU A 2 8.09 16.11 -5.71
N LEU A 3 7.20 15.69 -6.60
CA LEU A 3 5.75 15.72 -6.42
C LEU A 3 5.23 14.28 -6.27
N GLU A 4 4.57 14.00 -5.16
CA GLU A 4 4.01 12.69 -4.81
C GLU A 4 2.52 12.85 -4.48
N GLN A 5 1.67 11.98 -5.02
CA GLN A 5 0.21 12.04 -4.78
C GLN A 5 -0.15 11.70 -3.32
N GLY A 6 0.64 10.82 -2.69
CA GLY A 6 0.43 10.29 -1.36
C GLY A 6 0.90 11.21 -0.24
N ARG A 7 0.61 10.82 1.01
CA ARG A 7 1.08 11.57 2.18
C ARG A 7 2.52 11.23 2.53
N ARG A 8 3.21 12.19 3.16
CA ARG A 8 4.43 11.90 3.92
C ARG A 8 4.04 11.24 5.24
N CYS A 9 4.67 10.12 5.57
CA CYS A 9 4.39 9.33 6.76
C CYS A 9 5.56 9.43 7.76
N PRO A 10 5.61 10.47 8.62
CA PRO A 10 6.67 10.59 9.61
C PRO A 10 6.53 9.52 10.72
N ILE A 11 7.64 8.87 11.07
CA ILE A 11 7.68 7.75 12.02
C ILE A 11 7.18 8.15 13.42
N ALA A 12 7.35 9.42 13.81
CA ALA A 12 7.00 9.95 15.13
C ALA A 12 5.50 9.92 15.49
N GLN A 13 4.59 9.68 14.53
CA GLN A 13 3.13 9.81 14.75
C GLN A 13 2.35 8.51 14.55
N MET A 14 3.00 7.33 14.62
CA MET A 14 2.37 6.04 14.26
C MET A 14 1.56 6.15 12.96
N PRO A 15 2.21 6.48 11.82
CA PRO A 15 1.51 6.91 10.61
C PRO A 15 0.74 5.77 9.91
N PHE A 16 1.00 4.52 10.30
CA PHE A 16 0.46 3.32 9.66
C PHE A 16 -0.65 2.68 10.49
N SER A 17 -1.55 1.99 9.79
CA SER A 17 -2.60 1.21 10.42
C SER A 17 -2.05 -0.08 11.04
N ARG A 18 -2.78 -0.64 12.01
CA ARG A 18 -2.56 -2.02 12.45
C ARG A 18 -2.99 -2.98 11.34
N PHE A 19 -2.44 -4.19 11.35
CA PHE A 19 -2.87 -5.22 10.41
C PHE A 19 -4.30 -5.69 10.73
N ILE A 20 -4.61 -5.94 12.02
CA ILE A 20 -5.93 -6.34 12.50
C ILE A 20 -6.24 -5.63 13.84
N PRO A 21 -7.39 -4.95 13.99
CA PRO A 21 -8.25 -4.51 12.90
C PRO A 21 -7.57 -3.38 12.10
N PRO A 22 -7.70 -3.37 10.76
CA PRO A 22 -7.24 -2.25 9.96
C PRO A 22 -8.15 -1.03 10.16
N ASP A 23 -7.57 0.15 9.99
CA ASP A 23 -8.26 1.44 10.01
C ASP A 23 -8.09 2.18 8.66
N ARG A 24 -8.67 3.38 8.57
CA ARG A 24 -8.68 4.21 7.36
C ARG A 24 -7.29 4.52 6.77
N ARG A 25 -6.22 4.48 7.58
CA ARG A 25 -4.83 4.71 7.11
C ARG A 25 -4.33 3.57 6.22
N SER A 26 -4.98 2.40 6.25
CA SER A 26 -4.60 1.26 5.41
C SER A 26 -4.84 1.54 3.92
N THR A 27 -6.01 2.09 3.56
CA THR A 27 -6.51 2.02 2.18
C THR A 27 -6.72 3.40 1.55
N TRP A 28 -6.27 3.57 0.32
CA TRP A 28 -6.40 4.80 -0.45
C TRP A 28 -7.82 5.01 -0.99
N LEU A 29 -8.47 6.10 -0.56
CA LEU A 29 -9.72 6.67 -1.08
C LEU A 29 -10.90 5.69 -1.25
N ARG A 30 -10.98 4.65 -0.41
CA ARG A 30 -12.08 3.67 -0.40
C ARG A 30 -12.83 3.66 0.94
N THR A 31 -14.04 3.11 0.92
CA THR A 31 -14.92 2.94 2.09
C THR A 31 -14.83 1.55 2.72
N LYS A 32 -14.06 0.64 2.10
CA LYS A 32 -13.76 -0.70 2.59
C LYS A 32 -12.27 -0.98 2.40
N THR A 33 -11.68 -1.76 3.30
CA THR A 33 -10.25 -2.13 3.18
C THR A 33 -9.99 -3.02 1.96
N VAL A 34 -8.81 -2.87 1.37
CA VAL A 34 -8.33 -3.71 0.26
C VAL A 34 -7.15 -4.56 0.71
N MET A 35 -7.46 -5.66 1.38
CA MET A 35 -6.43 -6.60 1.83
C MET A 35 -6.13 -7.64 0.73
N PRO A 36 -4.88 -8.13 0.64
CA PRO A 36 -4.57 -9.30 -0.19
C PRO A 36 -5.26 -10.58 0.32
N PHE A 37 -5.41 -10.69 1.65
CA PHE A 37 -6.01 -11.83 2.33
C PHE A 37 -6.94 -11.36 3.47
N GLY A 38 -8.03 -12.08 3.70
CA GLY A 38 -8.98 -11.80 4.78
C GLY A 38 -10.19 -10.94 4.38
N PRO A 39 -11.11 -10.68 5.32
CA PRO A 39 -12.33 -9.94 5.05
C PRO A 39 -12.07 -8.43 4.87
N ALA A 40 -12.92 -7.77 4.09
CA ALA A 40 -12.90 -6.32 3.96
C ALA A 40 -13.62 -5.67 5.15
N PHE A 41 -12.99 -4.69 5.78
CA PHE A 41 -13.54 -3.93 6.90
C PHE A 41 -14.07 -2.57 6.44
N PRO A 42 -15.21 -2.08 6.98
CA PRO A 42 -15.68 -0.75 6.70
C PRO A 42 -14.72 0.30 7.28
N ILE A 43 -14.39 1.31 6.49
CA ILE A 43 -13.51 2.41 6.88
C ILE A 43 -14.03 3.74 6.33
N THR A 44 -13.70 4.83 7.00
CA THR A 44 -13.93 6.16 6.44
C THR A 44 -12.94 6.43 5.30
N LYS A 45 -13.43 7.05 4.21
CA LYS A 45 -12.58 7.43 3.07
C LYS A 45 -11.40 8.30 3.55
N TYR A 46 -10.19 7.88 3.20
CA TYR A 46 -8.94 8.52 3.64
C TYR A 46 -7.83 8.27 2.62
N THR A 47 -6.79 9.09 2.62
CA THR A 47 -5.58 8.89 1.80
C THR A 47 -4.63 7.94 2.53
N GLY A 48 -4.98 6.65 2.59
CA GLY A 48 -4.17 5.59 3.20
C GLY A 48 -2.90 5.26 2.40
N VAL A 49 -2.17 4.22 2.80
CA VAL A 49 -0.87 3.88 2.18
C VAL A 49 -0.94 2.82 1.10
N LEU A 50 -1.98 1.97 1.11
CA LEU A 50 -2.17 0.90 0.13
C LEU A 50 -3.36 1.23 -0.78
N ASP A 51 -3.15 1.16 -2.08
CA ASP A 51 -4.21 1.23 -3.07
C ASP A 51 -4.29 -0.08 -3.86
N ARG A 52 -5.48 -0.37 -4.37
CA ARG A 52 -5.72 -1.47 -5.31
C ARG A 52 -6.46 -0.92 -6.51
N ILE A 53 -5.85 -1.00 -7.68
CA ILE A 53 -6.54 -0.72 -8.94
C ILE A 53 -7.14 -2.02 -9.44
N ASP A 54 -8.45 -2.02 -9.65
CA ASP A 54 -9.20 -3.16 -10.16
C ASP A 54 -9.40 -2.96 -11.67
N TYR A 55 -8.74 -3.78 -12.48
CA TYR A 55 -9.03 -3.96 -13.91
C TYR A 55 -9.82 -5.27 -14.09
N ASP A 56 -10.37 -5.50 -15.28
CA ASP A 56 -11.25 -6.64 -15.57
C ASP A 56 -10.64 -7.99 -15.15
N ASN A 57 -9.37 -8.21 -15.47
CA ASN A 57 -8.68 -9.49 -15.27
C ASN A 57 -7.50 -9.41 -14.29
N ILE A 58 -7.19 -8.23 -13.76
CA ILE A 58 -6.02 -8.04 -12.90
C ILE A 58 -6.30 -7.01 -11.81
N LYS A 59 -5.82 -7.29 -10.61
CA LYS A 59 -5.86 -6.37 -9.47
C LYS A 59 -4.43 -5.99 -9.12
N ILE A 60 -4.11 -4.71 -9.23
CA ILE A 60 -2.76 -4.19 -9.01
C ILE A 60 -2.71 -3.48 -7.66
N TYR A 61 -1.88 -3.97 -6.77
CA TYR A 61 -1.60 -3.33 -5.49
C TYR A 61 -0.45 -2.33 -5.65
N ARG A 62 -0.63 -1.11 -5.15
CA ARG A 62 0.40 -0.04 -5.21
C ARG A 62 0.48 0.75 -3.91
N GLY A 63 1.66 1.28 -3.61
CA GLY A 63 1.86 2.19 -2.49
C GLY A 63 1.51 3.64 -2.85
N THR A 64 0.83 4.36 -1.95
CA THR A 64 0.40 5.75 -2.12
C THR A 64 0.91 6.63 -0.97
N ALA A 65 2.23 6.74 -0.85
CA ALA A 65 2.92 7.53 0.15
C ALA A 65 4.31 7.93 -0.36
N VAL A 66 4.93 8.94 0.25
CA VAL A 66 6.33 9.28 -0.07
C VAL A 66 7.22 8.06 0.21
N GLY A 67 7.85 7.52 -0.83
CA GLY A 67 8.55 6.23 -0.83
C GLY A 67 7.88 5.16 -1.72
N GLY A 68 6.64 5.40 -2.16
CA GLY A 68 5.89 4.54 -3.07
C GLY A 68 5.70 3.13 -2.53
N GLY A 69 6.01 2.13 -3.36
CA GLY A 69 5.88 0.72 -3.01
C GLY A 69 6.68 0.29 -1.78
N SER A 70 7.81 0.96 -1.48
CA SER A 70 8.65 0.61 -0.33
C SER A 70 7.93 0.71 1.02
N ILE A 71 6.90 1.57 1.13
CA ILE A 71 6.10 1.76 2.34
C ILE A 71 5.18 0.57 2.63
N VAL A 72 4.78 -0.17 1.60
CA VAL A 72 3.85 -1.31 1.70
C VAL A 72 4.51 -2.64 1.35
N TYR A 73 5.80 -2.61 1.00
CA TYR A 73 6.57 -3.76 0.59
C TYR A 73 7.03 -4.62 1.78
N GLY A 74 7.09 -5.93 1.60
CA GLY A 74 7.57 -6.87 2.62
C GLY A 74 9.08 -6.85 2.89
N GLY A 75 9.86 -6.05 2.15
CA GLY A 75 11.30 -5.89 2.38
C GLY A 75 12.21 -6.99 1.80
N ILE A 76 11.70 -7.83 0.89
CA ILE A 76 12.43 -8.97 0.33
C ILE A 76 13.30 -8.54 -0.87
N SER A 77 14.60 -8.34 -0.72
CA SER A 77 15.46 -7.95 -1.85
C SER A 77 16.20 -9.17 -2.39
N VAL A 78 15.76 -9.71 -3.53
CA VAL A 78 16.36 -10.90 -4.17
C VAL A 78 16.96 -10.51 -5.50
N ALA A 79 18.26 -10.76 -5.66
CA ALA A 79 18.91 -10.61 -6.96
C ALA A 79 18.47 -11.76 -7.90
N PRO A 80 18.15 -11.46 -9.17
CA PRO A 80 17.83 -12.51 -10.14
C PRO A 80 19.06 -13.39 -10.44
N PRO A 81 18.87 -14.66 -10.82
CA PRO A 81 19.97 -15.53 -11.20
C PRO A 81 20.62 -15.05 -12.50
N GLU A 82 21.95 -15.17 -12.58
CA GLU A 82 22.75 -14.62 -13.69
C GLU A 82 22.32 -15.15 -15.07
N ASN A 83 21.85 -16.39 -15.13
CA ASN A 83 21.37 -17.01 -16.38
C ASN A 83 20.04 -16.44 -16.92
N ARG A 84 19.34 -15.58 -16.17
CA ARG A 84 18.12 -14.88 -16.61
C ARG A 84 18.33 -13.39 -16.88
N LEU A 85 19.56 -12.90 -16.74
CA LEU A 85 19.92 -11.50 -17.00
C LEU A 85 20.53 -11.29 -18.39
N ARG A 86 20.60 -12.35 -19.21
CA ARG A 86 21.14 -12.33 -20.57
C ARG A 86 20.03 -12.25 -21.60
#